data_AF-A0AAD6U9I1-F1
#
_entry.id   AF-A0AAD6U9I1-F1
#
_cell.length_a   1.000
_cell.length_b   1.000
_cell.length_c   1.000
_cell.angle_alpha   90.00
_cell.angle_beta   90.00
_cell.angle_gamma   90.00
#
_symmetry.space_group_name_H-M   'P 1'
#
loop_
_entity.id
_entity.type
_entity.pdbx_description
1 polymer ?
#
loop_
_entity_poly.entity_id
_entity_poly.type
_entity_poly.pdbx_seq_one_letter_code
_entity_poly.pdbx_strand_id
1 'polypeptide(L)'
;MDLEAFLLHQLDDDLDMDETDSEQALIATAIASIALGAHEARRRRAERRKPSRLYLCRAQLLRNPRGTTPWQTLFRSGSDRAYITTMGFDVKTFHAIVSGGFGEAWNTLPIPRVTRFHTFPVYDSIA
;
A
#
# COMPACT_ATOMS: atom_id res chain seq x y z
N MET A 1 -13.87 57.01 -36.87
CA MET A 1 -13.74 55.87 -35.96
C MET A 1 -14.46 56.27 -34.69
N ASP A 2 -15.57 55.61 -34.38
CA ASP A 2 -16.40 55.95 -33.23
C ASP A 2 -15.68 55.57 -31.94
N LEU A 3 -15.41 56.57 -31.10
CA LEU A 3 -14.76 56.39 -29.80
C LEU A 3 -15.63 55.55 -28.85
N GLU A 4 -16.95 55.61 -29.01
CA GLU A 4 -17.89 54.81 -28.23
C GLU A 4 -17.83 53.32 -28.58
N ALA A 5 -17.63 52.98 -29.86
CA ALA A 5 -17.51 51.58 -30.28
C ALA A 5 -16.22 50.94 -29.73
N PHE A 6 -15.14 51.72 -29.62
CA PHE A 6 -13.88 51.27 -29.03
C PHE A 6 -14.00 51.07 -27.51
N LEU A 7 -14.65 52.00 -26.81
CA LEU A 7 -14.87 51.88 -25.35
C LEU A 7 -15.83 50.74 -24.99
N LEU A 8 -16.88 50.50 -25.79
CA LEU A 8 -17.77 49.36 -25.59
C LEU A 8 -17.05 48.04 -25.79
N HIS A 9 -16.23 47.90 -26.84
CA HIS A 9 -15.45 46.68 -27.07
C HIS A 9 -14.45 46.41 -25.94
N GLN A 10 -13.81 47.47 -25.43
CA GLN A 10 -12.83 47.33 -24.35
C GLN A 10 -13.50 46.94 -23.01
N LEU A 11 -14.71 47.44 -22.75
CA LEU A 11 -15.49 47.02 -21.57
C LEU A 11 -16.03 45.59 -21.70
N ASP A 12 -16.43 45.16 -22.91
CA ASP A 12 -16.89 43.79 -23.18
C ASP A 12 -15.75 42.79 -22.96
N ASP A 13 -14.57 43.05 -23.52
CA ASP A 13 -13.38 42.22 -23.34
C ASP A 13 -12.94 42.13 -21.86
N ASP A 14 -12.97 43.25 -21.11
CA ASP A 14 -12.59 43.26 -19.69
C ASP A 14 -13.60 42.51 -18.80
N LEU A 15 -14.89 42.53 -19.14
CA LEU A 15 -15.95 41.78 -18.44
C LEU A 15 -15.88 40.28 -18.74
N ASP A 16 -15.65 39.90 -20.00
CA ASP A 16 -15.50 38.50 -20.42
C ASP A 16 -14.24 37.84 -19.81
N MET A 17 -13.17 38.62 -19.64
CA MET A 17 -11.92 38.14 -19.03
C MET A 17 -12.08 37.80 -17.53
N ASP A 18 -12.83 38.61 -16.77
CA ASP A 18 -13.07 38.38 -15.33
C ASP A 18 -14.04 37.21 -15.07
N GLU A 19 -15.04 37.05 -15.95
CA GLU A 19 -15.98 35.92 -15.88
C GLU A 19 -15.26 34.58 -16.15
N THR A 20 -14.42 34.52 -17.19
CA THR A 20 -13.68 33.30 -17.54
C THR A 20 -12.60 32.91 -16.51
N ASP A 21 -11.93 33.87 -15.88
CA ASP A 21 -10.98 33.61 -14.79
C ASP A 21 -11.70 33.10 -13.53
N SER A 22 -12.88 33.64 -13.24
CA SER A 22 -13.74 33.18 -12.14
C SER A 22 -14.24 31.76 -12.38
N GLU A 23 -14.68 31.43 -13.59
CA GLU A 23 -15.08 30.09 -13.99
C GLU A 23 -13.91 29.09 -13.91
N GLN A 24 -12.72 29.48 -14.38
CA GLN A 24 -11.52 28.64 -14.27
C GLN A 24 -11.12 28.41 -12.81
N ALA A 25 -11.21 29.42 -11.95
CA ALA A 25 -10.95 29.29 -10.52
C ALA A 25 -11.96 28.34 -9.84
N LEU A 26 -13.24 28.41 -10.24
CA LEU A 26 -14.29 27.50 -9.78
C LEU A 26 -14.02 26.06 -10.22
N ILE A 27 -13.65 25.85 -11.49
CA ILE A 27 -13.31 24.52 -12.04
C ILE A 27 -12.09 23.95 -11.32
N ALA A 28 -11.03 24.74 -11.15
CA ALA A 28 -9.82 24.31 -10.44
C ALA A 28 -10.13 23.90 -8.99
N THR A 29 -10.98 24.66 -8.30
CA THR A 29 -11.44 24.36 -6.94
C THR A 29 -12.28 23.08 -6.89
N ALA A 30 -13.17 22.88 -7.87
CA ALA A 30 -13.96 21.65 -8.00
C ALA A 30 -13.06 20.43 -8.23
N ILE A 31 -12.05 20.52 -9.10
CA ILE A 31 -11.10 19.43 -9.35
C ILE A 31 -10.27 19.14 -8.09
N ALA A 32 -9.77 20.19 -7.41
CA ALA A 32 -8.97 20.04 -6.20
C ALA A 32 -9.77 19.37 -5.08
N SER A 33 -11.03 19.78 -4.87
CA SER A 33 -11.91 19.18 -3.85
C SER A 33 -12.25 17.72 -4.17
N ILE A 34 -12.50 17.37 -5.44
CA ILE A 34 -12.69 15.98 -5.88
C ILE A 34 -11.42 15.15 -5.66
N ALA A 35 -10.25 15.67 -6.03
CA ALA A 35 -8.97 14.99 -5.89
C ALA A 35 -8.63 14.74 -4.41
N LEU A 36 -8.82 15.75 -3.56
CA LEU A 36 -8.67 15.64 -2.11
C LEU A 36 -9.65 14.61 -1.53
N GLY A 37 -10.92 14.67 -1.92
CA GLY A 37 -11.93 13.71 -1.52
C GLY A 37 -11.59 12.27 -1.93
N ALA A 38 -11.08 12.09 -3.15
CA ALA A 38 -10.63 10.78 -3.65
C ALA A 38 -9.41 10.26 -2.87
N HIS A 39 -8.45 11.13 -2.56
CA HIS A 39 -7.27 10.79 -1.76
C HIS A 39 -7.67 10.37 -0.33
N GLU A 40 -8.56 11.14 0.31
CA GLU A 40 -9.09 10.79 1.63
C GLU A 40 -9.91 9.50 1.62
N ALA A 41 -10.74 9.29 0.59
CA ALA A 41 -11.51 8.06 0.45
C ALA A 41 -10.60 6.83 0.28
N ARG A 42 -9.49 6.96 -0.46
CA ARG A 42 -8.46 5.89 -0.55
C ARG A 42 -7.85 5.62 0.82
N ARG A 43 -7.50 6.66 1.57
CA ARG A 43 -6.95 6.52 2.93
C ARG A 43 -7.94 5.84 3.87
N ARG A 44 -9.20 6.31 3.91
CA ARG A 44 -10.29 5.71 4.70
C ARG A 44 -10.53 4.24 4.32
N ARG A 45 -10.52 3.89 3.03
CA ARG A 45 -10.61 2.49 2.56
C ARG A 45 -9.40 1.66 2.98
N ALA A 46 -8.19 2.23 2.95
CA ALA A 46 -6.99 1.54 3.43
C ALA A 46 -7.06 1.30 4.95
N GLU A 47 -7.44 2.30 5.74
CA GLU A 47 -7.67 2.19 7.19
C GLU A 47 -8.75 1.16 7.52
N ARG A 48 -9.90 1.19 6.82
CA ARG A 48 -10.97 0.19 7.00
C ARG A 48 -10.53 -1.24 6.70
N ARG A 49 -9.56 -1.44 5.80
CA ARG A 49 -8.98 -2.76 5.51
C ARG A 49 -7.85 -3.15 6.47
N LYS A 50 -7.33 -2.24 7.30
CA LYS A 50 -6.28 -2.59 8.28
C LYS A 50 -6.74 -3.60 9.33
N PRO A 51 -7.89 -3.45 10.01
CA PRO A 51 -8.32 -4.42 11.01
C PRO A 51 -8.69 -5.79 10.41
N SER A 52 -9.06 -5.85 9.12
CA SER A 52 -9.36 -7.12 8.45
C SER A 52 -8.13 -7.86 7.93
N ARG A 53 -6.92 -7.29 8.02
CA ARG A 53 -5.68 -7.95 7.59
C ARG A 53 -5.09 -8.73 8.76
N LEU A 54 -5.02 -10.05 8.59
CA LEU A 54 -4.35 -10.96 9.54
C LEU A 54 -2.83 -11.05 9.33
N TYR A 55 -2.27 -10.22 8.46
CA TYR A 55 -0.84 -10.20 8.14
C TYR A 55 -0.26 -8.80 8.28
N LEU A 56 1.02 -8.72 8.62
CA LEU A 56 1.75 -7.48 8.76
C LEU A 56 2.08 -6.88 7.40
N CYS A 57 1.83 -5.58 7.25
CA CYS A 57 2.28 -4.78 6.11
C CYS A 57 3.70 -4.27 6.34
N ARG A 58 4.41 -3.86 5.28
CA ARG A 58 5.80 -3.36 5.37
C ARG A 58 6.00 -2.27 6.42
N ALA A 59 5.06 -1.33 6.55
CA ALA A 59 5.12 -0.26 7.55
C ALA A 59 4.94 -0.72 9.00
N GLN A 60 4.42 -1.93 9.21
CA GLN A 60 4.23 -2.57 10.52
C GLN A 60 5.37 -3.54 10.85
N LEU A 61 6.28 -3.81 9.91
CA LEU A 61 7.46 -4.63 10.15
C LEU A 61 8.53 -3.80 10.89
N LEU A 62 9.35 -4.50 11.68
CA LEU A 62 10.51 -3.89 12.33
C LEU A 62 11.44 -3.26 11.30
N ARG A 63 11.95 -2.06 11.63
CA ARG A 63 12.88 -1.31 10.77
C ARG A 63 14.17 -2.10 10.48
N ASN A 64 14.63 -2.87 11.46
CA ASN A 64 15.70 -3.85 11.29
C ASN A 64 15.15 -5.26 11.61
N PRO A 65 14.92 -6.12 10.61
CA PRO A 65 14.38 -7.45 10.82
C PRO A 65 15.39 -8.44 11.44
N ARG A 66 16.67 -8.08 11.55
CA ARG A 66 17.73 -8.97 12.05
C ARG A 66 17.95 -8.86 13.56
N GLY A 67 17.33 -7.90 14.24
CA GLY A 67 17.57 -7.63 15.66
C GLY A 67 16.28 -7.33 16.41
N THR A 68 16.27 -7.69 17.70
CA THR A 68 15.15 -7.42 18.64
C THR A 68 13.79 -7.90 18.14
N THR A 69 13.77 -8.98 17.36
CA THR A 69 12.50 -9.51 16.86
C THR A 69 11.75 -10.20 18.00
N PRO A 70 10.40 -10.16 18.02
CA PRO A 70 9.62 -10.95 18.97
C PRO A 70 10.04 -12.43 18.98
N TRP A 71 10.41 -12.97 17.81
CA TRP A 71 10.99 -14.31 17.68
C TRP A 71 12.29 -14.49 18.45
N GLN A 72 13.25 -13.54 18.36
CA GLN A 72 14.50 -13.63 19.11
C GLN A 72 14.26 -13.57 20.63
N THR A 73 13.32 -12.73 21.08
CA THR A 73 12.94 -12.66 22.50
C THR A 73 12.30 -13.96 22.96
N LEU A 74 11.35 -14.51 22.19
CA LEU A 74 10.76 -15.82 22.46
C LEU A 74 11.84 -16.91 22.52
N PHE A 75 12.72 -16.95 21.51
CA PHE A 75 13.76 -17.96 21.41
C PHE A 75 14.70 -17.93 22.62
N ARG A 76 15.17 -16.73 23.01
CA ARG A 76 16.03 -16.51 24.17
C ARG A 76 15.35 -16.79 25.51
N SER A 77 14.02 -16.64 25.58
CA SER A 77 13.30 -16.83 26.85
C SER A 77 13.37 -18.27 27.36
N GLY A 78 13.49 -19.26 26.45
CA GLY A 78 13.47 -20.68 26.81
C GLY A 78 12.23 -21.11 27.61
N SER A 79 11.14 -20.35 27.53
CA SER A 79 9.94 -20.59 28.34
C SER A 79 8.97 -21.48 27.59
N ASP A 80 8.69 -22.67 28.13
CA ASP A 80 7.69 -23.59 27.56
C ASP A 80 6.34 -22.91 27.37
N ARG A 81 5.91 -22.07 28.32
CA ARG A 81 4.65 -21.33 28.19
C ARG A 81 4.64 -20.41 26.98
N ALA A 82 5.74 -19.70 26.72
CA ALA A 82 5.84 -18.79 25.57
C ALA A 82 5.88 -19.54 24.24
N TYR A 83 6.63 -20.65 24.18
CA TYR A 83 6.71 -21.52 23.01
C TYR A 83 5.35 -22.17 22.70
N ILE A 84 4.69 -22.75 23.70
CA ILE A 84 3.36 -23.37 23.54
C ILE A 84 2.34 -22.34 23.06
N THR A 85 2.32 -21.15 23.67
CA THR A 85 1.35 -20.11 23.30
C THR A 85 1.55 -19.61 21.87
N THR A 86 2.78 -19.52 21.40
CA THR A 86 3.10 -18.90 20.10
C THR A 86 3.14 -19.91 18.96
N MET A 87 3.61 -21.13 19.23
CA MET A 87 3.90 -22.15 18.21
C MET A 87 3.09 -23.45 18.39
N GLY A 88 2.48 -23.65 19.56
CA GLY A 88 1.69 -24.84 19.88
C GLY A 88 2.46 -26.02 20.45
N PHE A 89 3.75 -25.88 20.76
CA PHE A 89 4.58 -26.94 21.34
C PHE A 89 5.68 -26.37 22.23
N ASP A 90 6.27 -27.21 23.09
CA ASP A 90 7.28 -26.82 24.09
C ASP A 90 8.70 -26.65 23.50
N VAL A 91 9.63 -26.19 24.35
CA VAL A 91 11.01 -25.92 23.94
C VAL A 91 11.72 -27.19 23.48
N LYS A 92 11.50 -28.32 24.17
CA LYS A 92 12.11 -29.60 23.84
C LYS A 92 11.69 -30.09 22.46
N THR A 93 10.39 -30.01 22.18
CA THR A 93 9.80 -30.40 20.90
C THR A 93 10.33 -29.50 19.78
N PHE A 94 10.45 -28.19 20.02
CA PHE A 94 11.07 -27.28 19.07
C PHE A 94 12.49 -27.71 18.71
N HIS A 95 13.34 -27.96 19.70
CA HIS A 95 14.71 -28.40 19.45
C HIS A 95 14.77 -29.74 18.71
N ALA A 96 13.89 -30.69 19.05
CA ALA A 96 13.80 -31.97 18.35
C ALA A 96 13.47 -31.79 16.86
N ILE A 97 12.51 -30.92 16.53
CA ILE A 97 12.17 -30.60 15.13
C ILE A 97 13.37 -29.99 14.41
N VAL A 98 13.98 -28.96 15.01
CA VAL A 98 15.12 -28.25 14.40
C VAL A 98 16.31 -29.19 14.18
N SER A 99 16.65 -30.04 15.16
CA SER A 99 17.74 -31.02 15.02
C SER A 99 17.39 -32.20 14.11
N GLY A 100 16.10 -32.49 13.92
CA GLY A 100 15.61 -33.61 13.09
C GLY A 100 15.68 -33.37 11.58
N GLY A 101 16.50 -32.41 11.12
CA GLY A 101 16.68 -32.08 9.70
C GLY A 101 15.89 -30.85 9.22
N PHE A 102 14.86 -30.41 9.97
CA PHE A 102 14.15 -29.18 9.61
C PHE A 102 15.08 -27.96 9.65
N GLY A 103 15.96 -27.86 10.65
CA GLY A 103 16.89 -26.74 10.78
C GLY A 103 17.87 -26.64 9.61
N GLU A 104 18.33 -27.76 9.08
CA GLU A 104 19.19 -27.80 7.90
C GLU A 104 18.43 -27.30 6.67
N ALA A 105 17.25 -27.89 6.39
CA ALA A 105 16.41 -27.49 5.27
C ALA A 105 16.02 -26.01 5.36
N TRP A 106 15.67 -25.53 6.56
CA TRP A 106 15.27 -24.14 6.83
C TRP A 106 16.37 -23.12 6.55
N ASN A 107 17.62 -23.45 6.89
CA ASN A 107 18.74 -22.53 6.73
C ASN A 107 19.41 -22.58 5.35
N THR A 108 19.19 -23.65 4.57
CA THR A 108 19.87 -23.89 3.29
C THR A 108 18.99 -23.69 2.07
N LEU A 109 17.69 -23.98 2.16
CA LEU A 109 16.78 -23.93 1.02
C LEU A 109 15.94 -22.64 1.06
N PRO A 110 16.14 -21.71 0.11
CA PRO A 110 15.21 -20.58 -0.02
C PRO A 110 13.84 -21.10 -0.41
N ILE A 111 12.77 -20.53 0.18
CA ILE A 111 11.39 -20.85 -0.20
C ILE A 111 11.23 -20.55 -1.69
N PRO A 112 10.95 -21.57 -2.55
CA PRO A 112 10.81 -21.35 -3.98
C PRO A 112 9.69 -20.35 -4.24
N ARG A 113 10.05 -19.17 -4.78
CA ARG A 113 9.06 -18.20 -5.23
C ARG A 113 8.64 -18.59 -6.63
N VAL A 114 7.54 -19.34 -6.74
CA VAL A 114 6.89 -19.51 -8.04
C VAL A 114 6.25 -18.17 -8.39
N THR A 115 6.93 -17.36 -9.20
CA THR A 115 6.27 -16.25 -9.89
C THR A 115 5.26 -16.88 -10.83
N ARG A 116 3.98 -16.94 -10.41
CA ARG A 116 2.88 -17.17 -11.35
C ARG A 116 2.79 -15.94 -12.24
N PHE A 117 3.55 -15.94 -13.33
CA PHE A 117 3.11 -15.20 -14.50
C PHE A 117 1.91 -15.99 -15.02
N HIS A 118 0.70 -15.46 -14.83
CA HIS A 118 -0.42 -15.85 -15.69
C HIS A 118 -0.06 -15.34 -17.09
N THR A 119 0.77 -16.10 -17.81
CA THR A 119 0.81 -16.00 -19.26
C THR A 119 -0.53 -16.51 -19.75
N PHE A 120 -1.39 -15.59 -20.16
CA PHE A 120 -2.54 -15.93 -20.96
C PHE A 120 -2.02 -16.66 -22.21
N PRO A 121 -2.57 -17.82 -22.58
CA PRO A 121 -2.25 -18.41 -23.87
C PRO A 121 -2.73 -17.41 -24.94
N VAL A 122 -1.79 -16.87 -25.71
CA VAL A 122 -2.12 -16.24 -26.98
C VAL A 122 -2.69 -17.36 -27.82
N TYR A 123 -4.00 -17.33 -28.07
CA TYR A 123 -4.58 -18.16 -29.12
C TYR A 123 -3.96 -17.69 -30.43
N ASP A 124 -3.11 -18.52 -31.04
CA ASP A 124 -2.74 -18.37 -32.44
C ASP A 124 -4.01 -18.56 -33.27
N SER A 125 -4.58 -17.43 -33.64
CA SER A 125 -5.62 -17.33 -34.66
C SER A 125 -4.95 -17.25 -36.02
N ILE A 126 -5.09 -18.33 -36.79
CA ILE A 126 -5.31 -18.35 -38.24
C ILE A 126 -4.17 -17.79 -39.11
N ALA A 127 -3.53 -18.70 -39.85
CA ALA A 127 -3.35 -18.60 -41.29
C ALA A 127 -3.42 -20.00 -41.90
#